data_AF-A0A2E5NWI3-F1
#
_entry.id   AF-A0A2E5NWI3-F1
#
_cell.length_a   1.000
_cell.length_b   1.000
_cell.length_c   1.000
_cell.angle_alpha   90.00
_cell.angle_beta   90.00
_cell.angle_gamma   90.00
#
_symmetry.space_group_name_H-M   'P 1'
#
loop_
_entity.id
_entity.type
_entity.pdbx_description
1 polymer ?
#
loop_
_entity_poly.entity_id
_entity_poly.type
_entity_poly.pdbx_seq_one_letter_code
_entity_poly.pdbx_strand_id
1 'polypeptide(L)'
;MSSVDRLYTEEIGGLVIDAHGRQSESLPKKPLVLAGSFNPIHQGHQDLLSAAMAMTDADGYYEISIRNVDKPLLTKTELGKRSEEVLKDGKSLILTSAPRFTEKSSILPGATFVIGFDTCVRLFDETYYPDHVAGSATAVDNSLDLIEENGCNFIVAGRINSRGIFRGLRDVSVPQRFKDMFRELTESQFRSDLSSTEMRKRF
;
A
#
# COMPACT_ATOMS: atom_id res chain seq x y z
N MET A 1 -3.50 24.31 14.58
CA MET A 1 -3.82 23.56 13.35
C MET A 1 -3.89 22.09 13.73
N SER A 2 -4.91 21.33 13.30
CA SER A 2 -5.01 19.91 13.66
C SER A 2 -3.94 19.08 12.93
N SER A 3 -3.56 17.89 13.42
CA SER A 3 -2.61 17.03 12.70
C SER A 3 -3.10 16.65 11.30
N VAL A 4 -4.42 16.48 11.13
CA VAL A 4 -5.03 16.29 9.82
C VAL A 4 -4.80 17.52 8.94
N ASP A 5 -5.04 18.73 9.43
CA ASP A 5 -4.77 19.95 8.65
C ASP A 5 -3.29 20.04 8.23
N ARG A 6 -2.37 19.70 9.15
CA ARG A 6 -0.92 19.68 8.89
C ARG A 6 -0.50 18.66 7.84
N LEU A 7 -1.19 17.51 7.78
CA LEU A 7 -1.01 16.54 6.69
C LEU A 7 -1.45 17.13 5.34
N TYR A 8 -2.56 17.88 5.32
CA TYR A 8 -3.07 18.52 4.11
C TYR A 8 -2.24 19.73 3.65
N THR A 9 -1.55 20.41 4.57
CA THR A 9 -0.58 21.46 4.27
C THR A 9 0.84 20.92 4.07
N GLU A 10 1.03 19.59 4.14
CA GLU A 10 2.31 18.90 3.98
C GLU A 10 3.40 19.29 4.99
N GLU A 11 3.00 19.82 6.14
CA GLU A 11 3.91 20.06 7.28
C GLU A 11 4.36 18.76 7.95
N ILE A 12 3.59 17.68 7.78
CA ILE A 12 3.93 16.32 8.22
C ILE A 12 3.75 15.36 7.06
N GLY A 13 4.63 14.35 6.95
CA GLY A 13 4.54 13.32 5.91
C GLY A 13 3.48 12.25 6.20
N GLY A 14 3.17 12.01 7.48
CA GLY A 14 2.16 11.04 7.86
C GLY A 14 1.58 11.23 9.24
N LEU A 15 0.44 10.59 9.47
CA LEU A 15 -0.34 10.62 10.70
C LEU A 15 -0.85 9.23 11.02
N VAL A 16 -0.60 8.74 12.22
CA VAL A 16 -1.12 7.45 12.70
C VAL A 16 -2.43 7.68 13.43
N ILE A 17 -3.42 6.83 13.18
CA ILE A 17 -4.66 6.71 13.94
C ILE A 17 -4.72 5.28 14.47
N ASP A 18 -4.69 5.12 15.79
CA ASP A 18 -4.81 3.78 16.39
C ASP A 18 -6.24 3.24 16.32
N ALA A 19 -6.43 1.98 16.71
CA ALA A 19 -7.74 1.32 16.71
C ALA A 19 -8.79 2.00 17.62
N HIS A 20 -8.39 2.91 18.50
CA HIS A 20 -9.27 3.70 19.36
C HIS A 20 -9.50 5.12 18.84
N GLY A 21 -8.99 5.44 17.64
CA GLY A 21 -9.13 6.76 17.02
C GLY A 21 -8.13 7.80 17.54
N ARG A 22 -7.14 7.42 18.35
CA ARG A 22 -6.14 8.38 18.86
C ARG A 22 -5.11 8.68 17.77
N GLN A 23 -4.83 9.96 17.59
CA GLN A 23 -3.90 10.45 16.57
C GLN A 23 -2.48 10.62 17.12
N SER A 24 -1.48 10.28 16.30
CA SER A 24 -0.06 10.47 16.61
C SER A 24 0.71 10.82 15.34
N GLU A 25 1.51 11.89 15.39
CA GLU A 25 2.45 12.24 14.31
C GLU A 25 3.73 11.40 14.37
N SER A 26 3.92 10.59 15.41
CA SER A 26 5.02 9.63 15.50
C SER A 26 4.70 8.39 14.68
N LEU A 27 5.46 8.18 13.61
CA LEU A 27 5.31 7.05 12.70
C LEU A 27 5.94 5.77 13.27
N PRO A 28 5.36 4.59 13.01
CA PRO A 28 5.93 3.31 13.44
C PRO A 28 7.26 3.02 12.73
N LYS A 29 8.14 2.29 13.41
CA LYS A 29 9.41 1.83 12.83
C LYS A 29 9.16 0.53 12.06
N LYS A 30 9.62 0.47 10.81
CA LYS A 30 9.54 -0.72 9.95
C LYS A 30 8.13 -1.37 9.89
N PRO A 31 7.06 -0.59 9.63
CA PRO A 31 5.70 -1.11 9.70
C PRO A 31 5.39 -2.11 8.60
N LEU A 32 4.51 -3.07 8.88
CA LEU A 32 3.83 -3.86 7.86
C LEU A 32 2.59 -3.09 7.40
N VAL A 33 2.53 -2.74 6.11
CA VAL A 33 1.56 -1.75 5.60
C VAL A 33 0.79 -2.27 4.41
N LEU A 34 -0.53 -2.41 4.52
CA LEU A 34 -1.42 -2.58 3.36
C LEU A 34 -1.90 -1.22 2.89
N ALA A 35 -1.30 -0.73 1.80
CA ALA A 35 -1.67 0.54 1.18
C ALA A 35 -2.89 0.36 0.27
N GLY A 36 -3.90 1.21 0.41
CA GLY A 36 -5.12 1.09 -0.37
C GLY A 36 -6.02 2.31 -0.32
N SER A 37 -6.88 2.44 -1.34
CA SER A 37 -7.91 3.50 -1.34
C SER A 37 -9.10 3.18 -0.44
N PHE A 38 -9.28 1.89 -0.08
CA PHE A 38 -10.34 1.35 0.76
C PHE A 38 -11.73 1.95 0.52
N ASN A 39 -12.14 2.01 -0.75
CA ASN A 39 -13.41 2.60 -1.17
C ASN A 39 -14.31 1.59 -1.91
N PRO A 40 -15.02 0.70 -1.20
CA PRO A 40 -14.96 0.47 0.24
C PRO A 40 -13.89 -0.56 0.64
N ILE A 41 -13.54 -0.59 1.94
CA ILE A 41 -12.88 -1.76 2.56
C ILE A 41 -13.80 -2.98 2.49
N HIS A 42 -13.21 -4.18 2.50
CA HIS A 42 -13.93 -5.45 2.44
C HIS A 42 -13.09 -6.60 2.97
N GLN A 43 -13.70 -7.78 3.16
CA GLN A 43 -13.06 -8.97 3.74
C GLN A 43 -11.73 -9.33 3.07
N GLY A 44 -11.65 -9.28 1.73
CA GLY A 44 -10.38 -9.54 1.04
C GLY A 44 -9.19 -8.64 1.47
N HIS A 45 -9.44 -7.39 1.90
CA HIS A 45 -8.38 -6.53 2.45
C HIS A 45 -7.98 -6.96 3.88
N GLN A 46 -8.97 -7.34 4.69
CA GLN A 46 -8.78 -7.79 6.07
C GLN A 46 -8.02 -9.12 6.11
N ASP A 47 -8.39 -10.05 5.24
CA ASP A 47 -7.73 -11.34 5.06
C ASP A 47 -6.29 -11.16 4.54
N LEU A 48 -6.08 -10.21 3.62
CA LEU A 48 -4.75 -9.93 3.07
C LEU A 48 -3.81 -9.40 4.14
N LEU A 49 -4.25 -8.40 4.92
CA LEU A 49 -3.44 -7.86 6.01
C LEU A 49 -3.17 -8.94 7.06
N SER A 50 -4.19 -9.74 7.42
CA SER A 50 -4.06 -10.82 8.39
C SER A 50 -3.08 -11.92 7.93
N ALA A 51 -3.11 -12.31 6.66
CA ALA A 51 -2.18 -13.29 6.09
C ALA A 51 -0.74 -12.76 6.11
N ALA A 52 -0.55 -11.48 5.78
CA ALA A 52 0.76 -10.84 5.84
C ALA A 52 1.28 -10.76 7.29
N MET A 53 0.43 -10.38 8.25
CA MET A 53 0.76 -10.35 9.68
C MET A 53 1.20 -11.73 10.17
N ALA A 54 0.47 -12.79 9.80
CA ALA A 54 0.81 -14.17 10.15
C ALA A 54 2.15 -14.63 9.54
N MET A 55 2.48 -14.16 8.33
CA MET A 55 3.75 -14.50 7.68
C MET A 55 4.96 -13.82 8.33
N THR A 56 4.78 -12.62 8.89
CA THR A 56 5.89 -11.80 9.43
C THR A 56 5.95 -11.75 10.94
N ASP A 57 4.92 -12.22 11.64
CA ASP A 57 4.72 -12.05 13.08
C ASP A 57 4.79 -10.58 13.52
N ALA A 58 4.17 -9.69 12.73
CA ALA A 58 4.22 -8.24 12.93
C ALA A 58 2.81 -7.63 12.95
N ASP A 59 2.65 -6.52 13.67
CA ASP A 59 1.42 -5.74 13.64
C ASP A 59 1.22 -5.05 12.29
N GLY A 60 0.02 -5.21 11.74
CA GLY A 60 -0.37 -4.65 10.46
C GLY A 60 -1.02 -3.28 10.58
N TYR A 61 -0.70 -2.41 9.63
CA TYR A 61 -1.32 -1.11 9.43
C TYR A 61 -2.01 -1.06 8.08
N TYR A 62 -3.19 -0.45 8.05
CA TYR A 62 -3.72 0.07 6.80
C TYR A 62 -3.03 1.39 6.46
N GLU A 63 -2.94 1.72 5.18
CA GLU A 63 -2.49 3.05 4.75
C GLU A 63 -3.41 3.65 3.69
N ILE A 64 -3.83 4.89 3.94
CA ILE A 64 -4.58 5.72 2.98
C ILE A 64 -3.76 6.95 2.66
N SER A 65 -3.46 7.14 1.38
CA SER A 65 -2.88 8.40 0.91
C SER A 65 -3.96 9.42 0.56
N ILE A 66 -3.77 10.65 1.03
CA ILE A 66 -4.60 11.80 0.63
C ILE A 66 -4.30 12.23 -0.82
N ARG A 67 -3.15 11.82 -1.37
CA ARG A 67 -2.76 12.04 -2.78
C ARG A 67 -2.74 10.70 -3.53
N ASN A 68 -3.27 10.70 -4.74
CA ASN A 68 -3.13 9.57 -5.65
C ASN A 68 -2.75 10.09 -7.02
N VAL A 69 -1.94 9.32 -7.75
CA VAL A 69 -1.61 9.62 -9.15
C VAL A 69 -2.93 9.80 -9.94
N ASP A 70 -3.01 10.86 -10.73
CA ASP A 70 -4.14 11.22 -11.59
C ASP A 70 -5.50 11.47 -10.90
N LYS A 71 -5.53 11.66 -9.57
CA LYS A 71 -6.76 11.94 -8.83
C LYS A 71 -6.67 13.26 -8.06
N PRO A 72 -7.79 13.96 -7.86
CA PRO A 72 -7.83 15.12 -6.98
C PRO A 72 -7.45 14.71 -5.56
N LEU A 73 -6.98 15.69 -4.79
CA LEU A 73 -6.71 15.53 -3.36
C LEU A 73 -7.97 15.00 -2.67
N LEU A 74 -7.81 13.94 -1.85
CA LEU A 74 -8.90 13.34 -1.12
C LEU A 74 -9.52 14.37 -0.18
N THR A 75 -10.84 14.56 -0.21
CA THR A 75 -11.47 15.53 0.71
C THR A 75 -11.43 15.03 2.14
N LYS A 76 -11.37 15.94 3.13
CA LYS A 76 -11.37 15.57 4.56
C LYS A 76 -12.59 14.74 4.94
N THR A 77 -13.75 15.06 4.37
CA THR A 77 -14.99 14.32 4.58
C THR A 77 -14.88 12.87 4.09
N GLU A 78 -14.33 12.66 2.90
CA GLU A 78 -14.16 11.31 2.34
C GLU A 78 -13.07 10.53 3.08
N LEU A 79 -11.97 11.20 3.45
CA LEU A 79 -10.92 10.63 4.28
C LEU A 79 -11.49 10.16 5.63
N GLY A 80 -12.32 10.98 6.29
CA GLY A 80 -12.98 10.64 7.54
C GLY A 80 -13.83 9.38 7.41
N LYS A 81 -14.72 9.33 6.41
CA LYS A 81 -15.56 8.15 6.14
C LYS A 81 -14.74 6.88 5.94
N ARG A 82 -13.71 6.93 5.10
CA ARG A 82 -12.86 5.75 4.84
C ARG A 82 -12.06 5.34 6.07
N SER A 83 -11.56 6.31 6.83
CA SER A 83 -10.83 6.04 8.07
C SER A 83 -11.72 5.33 9.09
N GLU A 84 -12.96 5.81 9.27
CA GLU A 84 -13.94 5.18 10.15
C GLU A 84 -14.24 3.73 9.73
N GLU A 85 -14.47 3.47 8.45
CA GLU A 85 -14.73 2.10 7.96
C GLU A 85 -13.53 1.17 8.15
N VAL A 86 -12.32 1.67 7.89
CA VAL A 86 -11.08 0.88 8.05
C VAL A 86 -10.82 0.54 9.53
N LEU A 87 -11.02 1.50 10.43
CA LEU A 87 -10.77 1.31 11.87
C LEU A 87 -11.74 0.31 12.52
N LYS A 88 -12.88 -0.01 11.90
CA LYS A 88 -13.79 -1.08 12.37
C LYS A 88 -13.15 -2.46 12.36
N ASP A 89 -12.07 -2.66 11.60
CA ASP A 89 -11.28 -3.90 11.62
C ASP A 89 -10.43 -4.04 12.90
N GLY A 90 -10.34 -2.98 13.71
CA GLY A 90 -9.53 -2.98 14.95
C GLY A 90 -8.02 -2.89 14.70
N LYS A 91 -7.60 -2.53 13.49
CA LYS A 91 -6.20 -2.28 13.11
C LYS A 91 -5.93 -0.79 13.01
N SER A 92 -4.67 -0.42 13.21
CA SER A 92 -4.23 0.98 13.10
C SER A 92 -4.17 1.42 11.62
N LEU A 93 -4.35 2.71 11.40
CA LEU A 93 -4.32 3.36 10.10
C LEU A 93 -3.19 4.39 10.05
N ILE A 94 -2.43 4.39 8.96
CA ILE A 94 -1.48 5.44 8.62
C ILE A 94 -2.09 6.26 7.50
N LEU A 95 -2.14 7.57 7.69
CA LEU A 95 -2.46 8.52 6.63
C LEU A 95 -1.17 9.11 6.09
N THR A 96 -1.01 9.15 4.78
CA THR A 96 0.16 9.79 4.14
C THR A 96 -0.26 10.78 3.07
N SER A 97 0.68 11.61 2.61
CA SER A 97 0.54 12.44 1.41
C SER A 97 1.29 11.86 0.19
N ALA A 98 1.74 10.61 0.24
CA ALA A 98 2.56 10.00 -0.80
C ALA A 98 1.75 9.24 -1.87
N PRO A 99 1.88 9.59 -3.16
CA PRO A 99 1.10 8.95 -4.23
C PRO A 99 1.67 7.62 -4.73
N ARG A 100 3.00 7.39 -4.67
CA ARG A 100 3.64 6.14 -5.10
C ARG A 100 4.46 5.51 -3.97
N PHE A 101 4.85 4.25 -4.14
CA PHE A 101 5.62 3.53 -3.14
C PHE A 101 7.00 4.14 -2.89
N THR A 102 7.59 4.83 -3.87
CA THR A 102 8.84 5.56 -3.70
C THR A 102 8.71 6.74 -2.74
N GLU A 103 7.63 7.53 -2.82
CA GLU A 103 7.43 8.58 -1.81
C GLU A 103 7.01 7.98 -0.46
N LYS A 104 6.25 6.87 -0.47
CA LYS A 104 5.89 6.17 0.76
C LYS A 104 7.11 5.62 1.48
N SER A 105 8.13 5.13 0.78
CA SER A 105 9.34 4.60 1.40
C SER A 105 10.14 5.68 2.13
N SER A 106 10.13 6.91 1.61
CA SER A 106 10.75 8.07 2.29
C SER A 106 10.01 8.47 3.58
N ILE A 107 8.68 8.30 3.61
CA ILE A 107 7.85 8.61 4.79
C ILE A 107 7.89 7.46 5.81
N LEU A 108 7.93 6.21 5.34
CA LEU A 108 7.87 4.98 6.13
C LEU A 108 9.13 4.13 5.90
N PRO A 109 10.31 4.59 6.34
CA PRO A 109 11.55 3.86 6.12
C PRO A 109 11.51 2.47 6.79
N GLY A 110 12.01 1.48 6.06
CA GLY A 110 12.02 0.08 6.47
C GLY A 110 10.66 -0.63 6.43
N ALA A 111 9.62 -0.01 5.87
CA ALA A 111 8.29 -0.61 5.76
C ALA A 111 8.30 -1.86 4.88
N THR A 112 7.43 -2.81 5.22
CA THR A 112 7.06 -3.90 4.32
C THR A 112 5.67 -3.63 3.77
N PHE A 113 5.57 -3.30 2.48
CA PHE A 113 4.32 -3.00 1.81
C PHE A 113 3.62 -4.26 1.33
N VAL A 114 2.41 -4.50 1.80
CA VAL A 114 1.54 -5.57 1.33
C VAL A 114 0.75 -5.06 0.13
N ILE A 115 0.87 -5.74 -1.00
CA ILE A 115 0.25 -5.34 -2.26
C ILE A 115 -0.39 -6.55 -2.97
N GLY A 116 -1.44 -6.29 -3.74
CA GLY A 116 -2.03 -7.29 -4.64
C GLY A 116 -1.26 -7.40 -5.96
N PHE A 117 -1.51 -8.49 -6.70
CA PHE A 117 -0.89 -8.77 -8.00
C PHE A 117 -0.97 -7.60 -8.98
N ASP A 118 -2.14 -6.97 -9.16
CA ASP A 118 -2.31 -5.85 -10.09
C ASP A 118 -1.45 -4.63 -9.72
N THR A 119 -1.28 -4.37 -8.41
CA THR A 119 -0.40 -3.30 -7.90
C THR A 119 1.06 -3.66 -8.12
N CYS A 120 1.44 -4.93 -7.94
CA CYS A 120 2.78 -5.42 -8.23
C CYS A 120 3.13 -5.24 -9.71
N VAL A 121 2.21 -5.56 -10.63
CA VAL A 121 2.42 -5.34 -12.08
C VAL A 121 2.65 -3.85 -12.38
N ARG A 122 1.87 -2.96 -11.77
CA ARG A 122 2.01 -1.50 -11.93
C ARG A 122 3.32 -0.94 -11.37
N LEU A 123 3.91 -1.60 -10.37
CA LEU A 123 5.21 -1.19 -9.81
C LEU A 123 6.34 -1.28 -10.85
N PHE A 124 6.19 -2.15 -11.85
CA PHE A 124 7.16 -2.33 -12.95
C PHE A 124 6.71 -1.65 -14.26
N ASP A 125 5.68 -0.82 -14.22
CA ASP A 125 5.18 -0.07 -15.37
C ASP A 125 5.80 1.34 -15.38
N GLU A 126 6.69 1.59 -16.34
CA GLU A 126 7.41 2.87 -16.49
C GLU A 126 6.48 4.08 -16.63
N THR A 127 5.25 3.90 -17.11
CA THR A 127 4.28 5.00 -17.27
C THR A 127 3.89 5.65 -15.95
N TYR A 128 4.10 4.99 -14.81
CA TYR A 128 3.87 5.54 -13.47
C TYR A 128 5.03 6.39 -12.93
N TYR A 129 6.17 6.42 -13.63
CA TYR A 129 7.40 7.07 -13.20
C TYR A 129 7.95 8.07 -14.23
N PRO A 130 7.11 8.96 -14.82
CA PRO A 130 7.57 9.91 -15.84
C PRO A 130 8.65 10.87 -15.33
N ASP A 131 8.75 11.04 -14.01
CA ASP A 131 9.64 11.94 -13.29
C ASP A 131 10.86 11.25 -12.66
N HIS A 132 10.99 9.92 -12.76
CA HIS A 132 12.16 9.18 -12.23
C HIS A 132 13.17 8.80 -13.32
N VAL A 133 13.19 9.55 -14.42
CA VAL A 133 14.16 9.36 -15.51
C VAL A 133 15.47 10.06 -15.13
N ALA A 134 16.44 9.30 -14.63
CA ALA A 134 17.76 9.78 -14.25
C ALA A 134 18.86 8.81 -14.72
N GLY A 135 19.96 9.37 -15.25
CA GLY A 135 21.10 8.58 -15.72
C GLY A 135 20.74 7.63 -16.88
N SER A 136 21.34 6.45 -16.88
CA SER A 136 21.14 5.40 -17.90
C SER A 136 20.20 4.29 -17.47
N ALA A 137 19.73 4.30 -16.22
CA ALA A 137 18.82 3.30 -15.67
C ALA A 137 17.37 3.61 -16.09
N THR A 138 16.51 2.60 -16.02
CA THR A 138 15.07 2.80 -16.28
C THR A 138 14.43 3.58 -15.13
N ALA A 139 13.27 4.20 -15.39
CA ALA A 139 12.54 4.92 -14.35
C ALA A 139 12.06 3.98 -13.21
N VAL A 140 11.77 2.73 -13.56
CA VAL A 140 11.43 1.67 -12.60
C VAL A 140 12.64 1.31 -11.74
N ASP A 141 13.83 1.15 -12.33
CA ASP A 141 15.05 0.84 -11.57
C ASP A 141 15.37 1.97 -10.58
N ASN A 142 15.33 3.24 -11.03
CA ASN A 142 15.56 4.39 -10.15
C ASN A 142 14.55 4.45 -9.00
N SER A 143 13.30 4.08 -9.26
CA SER A 143 12.25 3.99 -8.24
C SER A 143 12.52 2.88 -7.23
N LEU A 144 12.89 1.68 -7.68
CA LEU A 144 13.17 0.54 -6.83
C LEU A 144 14.46 0.73 -6.02
N ASP A 145 15.48 1.38 -6.60
CA ASP A 145 16.72 1.75 -5.91
C ASP A 145 16.41 2.63 -4.69
N LEU A 146 15.59 3.67 -4.85
CA LEU A 146 15.18 4.53 -3.72
C LEU A 146 14.36 3.76 -2.65
N ILE A 147 13.54 2.80 -3.06
CA ILE A 147 12.77 1.98 -2.11
C ILE A 147 13.71 1.02 -1.35
N GLU A 148 14.70 0.44 -2.03
CA GLU A 148 15.74 -0.43 -1.47
C GLU A 148 16.65 0.34 -0.50
N GLU A 149 17.10 1.55 -0.88
CA GLU A 149 17.91 2.44 -0.04
C GLU A 149 17.20 2.83 1.25
N ASN A 150 15.87 3.01 1.18
CA ASN A 150 15.02 3.24 2.36
C ASN A 150 14.77 1.96 3.18
N GLY A 151 15.29 0.81 2.75
CA GLY A 151 15.18 -0.49 3.42
C GLY A 151 13.80 -1.13 3.32
N CYS A 152 12.97 -0.70 2.37
CA CYS A 152 11.59 -1.16 2.23
C CYS A 152 11.48 -2.44 1.39
N ASN A 153 10.47 -3.24 1.69
CA ASN A 153 10.22 -4.53 1.06
C ASN A 153 8.75 -4.67 0.66
N PHE A 154 8.42 -5.73 -0.09
CA PHE A 154 7.08 -6.02 -0.56
C PHE A 154 6.65 -7.45 -0.22
N ILE A 155 5.38 -7.57 0.15
CA ILE A 155 4.65 -8.84 0.22
C ILE A 155 3.58 -8.79 -0.86
N VAL A 156 3.64 -9.72 -1.80
CA VAL A 156 2.77 -9.77 -2.97
C VAL A 156 1.77 -10.90 -2.82
N ALA A 157 0.49 -10.53 -2.75
CA ALA A 157 -0.61 -11.48 -2.82
C ALA A 157 -1.03 -11.73 -4.26
N GLY A 158 -1.19 -13.01 -4.59
CA GLY A 158 -1.74 -13.40 -5.88
C GLY A 158 -3.23 -13.13 -6.01
N ARG A 159 -3.72 -13.27 -7.25
CA ARG A 159 -5.12 -13.05 -7.63
C ARG A 159 -5.58 -14.13 -8.60
N ILE A 160 -6.85 -14.51 -8.54
CA ILE A 160 -7.48 -15.32 -9.57
C ILE A 160 -8.02 -14.41 -10.69
N ASN A 161 -7.64 -14.71 -11.93
CA ASN A 161 -8.16 -14.00 -13.08
C ASN A 161 -9.55 -14.52 -13.51
N SER A 162 -10.17 -13.89 -14.51
CA SER A 162 -11.49 -14.28 -15.02
C SER A 162 -11.58 -15.70 -15.60
N ARG A 163 -10.45 -16.38 -15.82
CA ARG A 163 -10.37 -17.76 -16.29
C ARG A 163 -10.16 -18.77 -15.16
N GLY A 164 -10.15 -18.34 -13.90
CA GLY A 164 -9.92 -19.21 -12.75
C GLY A 164 -8.45 -19.57 -12.51
N ILE A 165 -7.51 -18.89 -13.18
CA ILE A 165 -6.07 -19.16 -13.03
C ILE A 165 -5.50 -18.22 -11.97
N PHE A 166 -4.84 -18.79 -10.96
CA PHE A 166 -4.09 -18.03 -9.96
C PHE A 166 -2.84 -17.41 -10.59
N ARG A 167 -2.65 -16.11 -10.35
CA ARG A 167 -1.49 -15.31 -10.77
C ARG A 167 -0.81 -14.73 -9.55
N GLY A 168 0.49 -14.85 -9.45
CA GLY A 168 1.27 -14.40 -8.29
C GLY A 168 2.61 -13.80 -8.67
N LEU A 169 3.50 -13.62 -7.70
CA LEU A 169 4.81 -12.98 -7.91
C LEU A 169 5.65 -13.70 -8.97
N ARG A 170 5.54 -15.03 -9.04
CA ARG A 170 6.19 -15.87 -10.05
C ARG A 170 5.83 -15.52 -11.50
N ASP A 171 4.71 -14.83 -11.71
CA ASP A 171 4.22 -14.42 -13.03
C ASP A 171 4.62 -12.98 -13.39
N VAL A 172 5.43 -12.32 -12.55
CA VAL A 172 5.96 -10.97 -12.76
C VAL A 172 7.45 -11.05 -13.04
N SER A 173 7.91 -10.38 -14.10
CA SER A 173 9.33 -10.30 -14.45
C SER A 173 10.07 -9.31 -13.55
N VAL A 174 10.42 -9.74 -12.33
CA VAL A 174 11.23 -8.92 -11.40
C VAL A 174 12.70 -8.97 -11.81
N PRO A 175 13.38 -7.81 -12.02
CA PRO A 175 14.81 -7.77 -12.30
C PRO A 175 15.61 -8.47 -11.19
N GLN A 176 16.63 -9.24 -11.58
CA GLN A 176 17.38 -10.11 -10.65
C GLN A 176 17.93 -9.35 -9.42
N ARG A 177 18.31 -8.08 -9.60
CA ARG A 177 18.82 -7.19 -8.55
C ARG A 177 17.81 -7.00 -7.41
N PHE A 178 16.53 -6.84 -7.74
CA PHE A 178 15.49 -6.47 -6.76
C PHE A 178 14.73 -7.65 -6.18
N LYS A 179 15.04 -8.89 -6.59
CA LYS A 179 14.25 -10.08 -6.20
C LYS A 179 14.11 -10.24 -4.69
N ASP A 180 15.16 -9.92 -3.94
CA ASP A 180 15.17 -10.08 -2.48
C ASP A 180 14.22 -9.10 -1.76
N MET A 181 13.81 -8.02 -2.43
CA MET A 181 12.81 -7.09 -1.90
C MET A 181 11.39 -7.67 -1.90
N PHE A 182 11.11 -8.74 -2.66
CA PHE A 182 9.76 -9.25 -2.88
C PHE A 182 9.57 -10.64 -2.31
N ARG A 183 8.50 -10.81 -1.53
CA ARG A 183 8.04 -12.10 -1.01
C ARG A 183 6.62 -12.37 -1.45
N GLU A 184 6.32 -13.61 -1.82
CA GLU A 184 4.97 -14.01 -2.25
C GLU A 184 4.15 -14.58 -1.09
N LEU A 185 2.89 -14.18 -0.99
CA LEU A 185 1.87 -14.98 -0.29
C LEU A 185 1.34 -16.02 -1.27
N THR A 186 1.61 -17.29 -0.98
CA THR A 186 1.14 -18.40 -1.81
C THR A 186 -0.38 -18.49 -1.82
N GLU A 187 -0.96 -19.16 -2.83
CA GLU A 187 -2.42 -19.38 -2.91
C GLU A 187 -2.98 -20.05 -1.64
N SER A 188 -2.21 -20.92 -0.99
CA SER A 188 -2.61 -21.57 0.27
C SER A 188 -2.64 -20.64 1.48
N GLN A 189 -1.87 -19.55 1.44
CA GLN A 189 -1.82 -18.55 2.50
C GLN A 189 -2.85 -17.44 2.29
N PHE A 190 -3.14 -17.10 1.04
CA PHE A 190 -4.12 -16.09 0.71
C PHE A 190 -4.76 -16.33 -0.66
N ARG A 191 -6.10 -16.27 -0.68
CA ARG A 191 -6.91 -16.26 -1.88
C ARG A 191 -8.14 -15.39 -1.64
N SER A 192 -8.34 -14.38 -2.48
CA SER A 192 -9.53 -13.53 -2.44
C SER A 192 -10.10 -13.35 -3.85
N ASP A 193 -11.39 -13.67 -4.00
CA ASP A 193 -12.16 -13.48 -5.22
C ASP A 193 -12.97 -12.16 -5.21
N LEU A 194 -12.74 -11.29 -4.20
CA LEU A 194 -13.47 -10.03 -4.00
C LEU A 194 -12.71 -8.81 -4.55
N SER A 195 -13.41 -7.88 -5.19
CA SER A 195 -12.87 -6.55 -5.52
C SER A 195 -13.82 -5.40 -5.17
N SER A 196 -13.29 -4.28 -4.66
CA SER A 196 -14.09 -3.06 -4.39
C SER A 196 -14.81 -2.54 -5.63
N THR A 197 -14.22 -2.71 -6.83
CA THR A 197 -14.83 -2.26 -8.09
C THR A 197 -16.10 -3.05 -8.42
N GLU A 198 -16.13 -4.35 -8.16
CA GLU A 198 -17.33 -5.16 -8.31
C GLU A 198 -18.37 -4.84 -7.23
N MET A 199 -17.94 -4.58 -6.00
CA MET A 199 -18.86 -4.20 -4.92
C MET A 199 -19.55 -2.87 -5.22
N ARG A 200 -18.84 -1.86 -5.73
CA ARG A 200 -19.44 -0.57 -6.14
C ARG A 200 -20.49 -0.70 -7.25
N LYS A 201 -20.49 -1.79 -8.04
CA LYS A 201 -21.52 -2.04 -9.06
C LYS A 201 -22.78 -2.71 -8.51
N ARG A 202 -22.73 -3.21 -7.27
CA ARG A 202 -23.86 -3.87 -6.58
C ARG A 202 -24.67 -2.91 -5.69
N PHE A 203 -24.20 -1.67 -5.55
CA PHE A 203 -24.87 -0.55 -4.88
C PHE A 203 -25.13 0.55 -5.90
#